data_AF-A0A484X7F8-F1
#
_entry.id   AF-A0A484X7F8-F1
#
_cell.length_a   1.000
_cell.length_b   1.000
_cell.length_c   1.000
_cell.angle_alpha   90.00
_cell.angle_beta   90.00
_cell.angle_gamma   90.00
#
_symmetry.space_group_name_H-M   'P 1'
#
loop_
_entity.id
_entity.type
_entity.pdbx_description
1 polymer ?
#
loop_
_entity_poly.entity_id
_entity_poly.type
_entity_poly.pdbx_seq_one_letter_code
_entity_poly.pdbx_strand_id
1 'polypeptide(L)'
;MLKLFSAFRKNKIWDFNGGIHPPEMKTQSNGTPLRQVPLAQRFVIPLKQHIGAEGELCVSVGDKVLRGQPLTRGRGKMLPVHAPTSGTVTAIAPHSTAHPSALAELSVIIDADGEDCWIPRDGWADYRSRSREELIERIHQFGVAGLGGADSDRR
;
A
#
# COMPACT_ATOMS: atom_id res chain seq x y z
N MET A 1 -24.10 11.86 -46.34
CA MET A 1 -23.12 12.50 -47.25
C MET A 1 -21.74 11.97 -46.88
N LEU A 2 -21.07 11.29 -47.82
CA LEU A 2 -19.89 10.45 -47.63
C LEU A 2 -18.73 11.19 -46.92
N LYS A 3 -18.13 10.54 -45.91
CA LYS A 3 -16.81 10.90 -45.36
C LYS A 3 -15.71 10.55 -46.37
N LEU A 4 -15.67 11.26 -47.50
CA LEU A 4 -14.75 10.97 -48.60
C LEU A 4 -13.30 11.37 -48.28
N PHE A 5 -13.08 12.19 -47.25
CA PHE A 5 -11.75 12.71 -46.89
C PHE A 5 -11.22 12.26 -45.53
N SER A 6 -11.94 11.42 -44.76
CA SER A 6 -11.39 10.92 -43.48
C SER A 6 -10.25 9.91 -43.67
N ALA A 7 -10.17 9.27 -44.85
CA ALA A 7 -9.09 8.36 -45.22
C ALA A 7 -7.77 9.08 -45.57
N PHE A 8 -7.80 10.41 -45.77
CA PHE A 8 -6.62 11.21 -46.14
C PHE A 8 -6.03 12.02 -44.98
N ARG A 9 -6.59 11.93 -43.77
CA ARG A 9 -5.91 12.46 -42.57
C ARG A 9 -4.81 11.48 -42.16
N LYS A 10 -3.59 11.74 -42.66
CA LYS A 10 -2.38 10.97 -42.36
C LYS A 10 -2.05 10.87 -40.86
N ASN A 11 -2.55 11.81 -40.04
CA ASN A 11 -2.34 11.82 -38.60
C ASN A 11 -3.67 11.69 -37.84
N LYS A 12 -3.87 10.53 -37.23
CA LYS A 12 -4.91 10.26 -36.25
C LYS A 12 -4.49 10.99 -34.96
N ILE A 13 -5.12 12.14 -34.68
CA ILE A 13 -4.85 12.92 -33.46
C ILE A 13 -5.59 12.20 -32.33
N TRP A 14 -4.84 11.56 -31.44
CA TRP A 14 -5.37 10.96 -30.22
C TRP A 14 -5.27 11.98 -29.10
N ASP A 15 -6.29 12.08 -28.25
CA ASP A 15 -6.36 13.09 -27.17
C ASP A 15 -5.37 12.86 -26.02
N PHE A 16 -4.45 11.88 -26.17
CA PHE A 16 -3.30 11.68 -25.31
C PHE A 16 -2.06 11.38 -26.18
N ASN A 17 -0.95 12.08 -25.91
CA ASN A 17 0.31 11.88 -26.62
C ASN A 17 1.03 10.63 -26.07
N GLY A 18 0.97 9.53 -26.80
CA GLY A 18 1.86 8.39 -26.60
C GLY A 18 1.35 7.29 -25.67
N GLY A 19 1.94 6.11 -25.85
CA GLY A 19 1.63 4.89 -25.12
C GLY A 19 2.11 3.69 -25.92
N ILE A 20 3.09 2.96 -25.42
CA ILE A 20 3.38 1.61 -25.93
C ILE A 20 2.42 0.65 -25.25
N HIS A 21 1.87 -0.30 -26.00
CA HIS A 21 1.12 -1.43 -25.47
C HIS A 21 1.97 -2.68 -25.66
N PRO A 22 2.94 -2.96 -24.75
CA PRO A 22 3.73 -4.17 -24.84
C PRO A 22 2.79 -5.40 -24.80
N PRO A 23 3.12 -6.47 -25.54
CA PRO A 23 2.45 -7.75 -25.36
C PRO A 23 2.49 -8.18 -23.89
N GLU A 24 1.36 -8.67 -23.37
CA GLU A 24 1.32 -9.19 -22.01
C GLU A 24 2.16 -10.47 -21.91
N MET A 25 3.09 -10.52 -20.95
CA MET A 25 3.97 -11.68 -20.74
C MET A 25 3.53 -12.55 -19.55
N LYS A 26 2.27 -12.42 -19.10
CA LYS A 26 1.74 -13.12 -17.90
C LYS A 26 1.84 -14.66 -18.03
N THR A 27 1.74 -15.20 -19.24
CA THR A 27 1.84 -16.66 -19.48
C THR A 27 3.19 -17.25 -19.08
N GLN A 28 4.27 -16.46 -19.12
CA GLN A 28 5.61 -16.92 -18.73
C GLN A 28 5.76 -17.09 -17.21
N SER A 29 5.09 -16.26 -16.41
CA SER A 29 5.16 -16.33 -14.95
C SER A 29 4.07 -17.19 -14.31
N ASN A 30 2.91 -17.35 -14.97
CA ASN A 30 1.76 -18.08 -14.43
C ASN A 30 1.97 -19.61 -14.26
N GLY A 31 3.02 -20.18 -14.84
CA GLY A 31 3.33 -21.62 -14.73
C GLY A 31 4.18 -22.00 -13.51
N THR A 32 4.69 -21.03 -12.75
CA THR A 32 5.57 -21.31 -11.61
C THR A 32 4.75 -21.46 -10.32
N PRO A 33 4.92 -22.55 -9.54
CA PRO A 33 4.24 -22.69 -8.25
C PRO A 33 4.59 -21.55 -7.29
N LEU A 34 3.61 -21.11 -6.51
CA LEU A 34 3.84 -20.14 -5.42
C LEU A 34 4.85 -20.71 -4.43
N ARG A 35 5.79 -19.89 -4.00
CA ARG A 35 6.79 -20.23 -2.96
C ARG A 35 6.65 -19.27 -1.80
N GLN A 36 6.88 -19.77 -0.59
CA GLN A 36 7.00 -18.93 0.59
C GLN A 36 8.46 -18.48 0.71
N VAL A 37 8.63 -17.18 0.97
CA VAL A 37 9.93 -16.61 1.34
C VAL A 37 10.05 -16.74 2.86
N PRO A 38 11.23 -17.12 3.40
CA PRO A 38 11.45 -17.12 4.84
C PRO A 38 11.14 -15.75 5.45
N LEU A 39 10.59 -15.76 6.66
CA LEU A 39 10.33 -14.52 7.40
C LEU A 39 11.66 -13.83 7.71
N ALA A 40 11.75 -12.54 7.42
CA ALA A 40 12.92 -11.75 7.79
C ALA A 40 13.01 -11.62 9.32
N GLN A 41 14.23 -11.54 9.86
CA GLN A 41 14.43 -11.36 11.31
C GLN A 41 14.09 -9.94 11.78
N ARG A 42 14.19 -8.95 10.89
CA ARG A 42 13.97 -7.54 11.21
C ARG A 42 13.21 -6.85 10.10
N PHE A 43 12.26 -6.01 10.50
CA PHE A 43 11.48 -5.15 9.63
C PHE A 43 11.67 -3.69 10.04
N VAL A 44 11.89 -2.83 9.06
CA VAL A 44 11.92 -1.37 9.24
C VAL A 44 10.73 -0.80 8.50
N ILE A 45 9.83 -0.15 9.24
CA ILE A 45 8.56 0.33 8.73
C ILE A 45 8.56 1.86 8.80
N PRO A 46 8.80 2.57 7.68
CA PRO A 46 8.65 4.02 7.62
C PRO A 46 7.20 4.43 7.89
N LEU A 47 7.01 5.45 8.74
CA LEU A 47 5.66 5.92 9.10
C LEU A 47 5.04 6.80 8.01
N LYS A 48 5.86 7.40 7.15
CA LYS A 48 5.43 8.22 6.02
C LYS A 48 5.10 7.35 4.81
N GLN A 49 3.82 7.00 4.63
CA GLN A 49 3.36 6.18 3.49
C GLN A 49 2.55 6.95 2.44
N HIS A 50 2.23 8.22 2.69
CA HIS A 50 1.42 9.05 1.79
C HIS A 50 1.77 10.54 1.91
N ILE A 51 1.24 11.34 0.98
CA ILE A 51 1.31 12.80 1.06
C ILE A 51 0.52 13.28 2.29
N GLY A 52 1.11 14.19 3.09
CA GLY A 52 0.51 14.72 4.33
C GLY A 52 1.21 14.26 5.60
N ALA A 53 0.68 14.61 6.78
CA ALA A 53 1.28 14.26 8.06
C ALA A 53 1.27 12.74 8.32
N GLU A 54 2.21 12.26 9.15
CA GLU A 54 2.24 10.88 9.62
C GLU A 54 1.10 10.63 10.64
N GLY A 55 0.67 9.37 10.75
CA GLY A 55 -0.28 8.96 11.79
C GLY A 55 0.32 9.03 13.19
N GLU A 56 -0.53 9.16 14.21
CA GLU A 56 -0.14 9.16 15.61
C GLU A 56 0.34 7.75 16.04
N LEU A 57 1.53 7.63 16.63
CA LEU A 57 2.05 6.35 17.11
C LEU A 57 1.14 5.70 18.16
N CYS A 58 0.93 4.40 18.04
CA CYS A 58 0.12 3.58 18.95
C CYS A 58 0.93 2.55 19.74
N VAL A 59 2.24 2.50 19.51
CA VAL A 59 3.17 1.55 20.11
C VAL A 59 4.39 2.28 20.66
N SER A 60 5.07 1.64 21.60
CA SER A 60 6.32 2.08 22.21
C SER A 60 7.41 1.04 22.03
N VAL A 61 8.67 1.45 22.21
CA VAL A 61 9.81 0.51 22.27
C VAL A 61 9.60 -0.48 23.41
N GLY A 62 9.78 -1.77 23.12
CA GLY A 62 9.53 -2.89 24.03
C GLY A 62 8.19 -3.59 23.82
N ASP A 63 7.23 -2.95 23.13
CA ASP A 63 5.91 -3.54 22.91
C ASP A 63 5.98 -4.79 22.03
N LYS A 64 5.16 -5.78 22.37
CA LYS A 64 4.84 -6.91 21.50
C LYS A 64 3.73 -6.50 20.54
N VAL A 65 3.89 -6.87 19.26
CA VAL A 65 2.91 -6.59 18.21
C VAL A 65 2.55 -7.86 17.46
N LEU A 66 1.33 -7.91 16.93
CA LEU A 66 0.87 -8.97 16.03
C LEU A 66 0.85 -8.49 14.59
N ARG A 67 0.93 -9.41 13.63
CA ARG A 67 0.78 -9.11 12.21
C ARG A 67 -0.60 -8.49 11.93
N GLY A 68 -0.60 -7.38 11.21
CA GLY A 68 -1.80 -6.59 10.93
C GLY A 68 -2.24 -5.70 12.09
N GLN A 69 -1.51 -5.63 13.21
CA GLN A 69 -1.79 -4.68 14.27
C GLN A 69 -1.43 -3.25 13.82
N PRO A 70 -2.30 -2.25 14.07
CA PRO A 70 -1.97 -0.84 13.80
C PRO A 70 -0.79 -0.37 14.65
N LEU A 71 0.24 0.16 14.00
CA LEU A 71 1.39 0.85 14.61
C LEU A 71 1.11 2.34 14.78
N THR A 72 0.27 2.90 13.91
CA THR A 72 -0.21 4.28 13.98
C THR A 72 -1.73 4.35 13.88
N ARG A 73 -2.29 5.50 14.29
CA ARG A 73 -3.67 5.90 14.04
C ARG A 73 -3.67 7.07 13.06
N GLY A 74 -4.45 6.93 12.01
CA GLY A 74 -4.69 8.01 11.05
C GLY A 74 -6.10 8.58 11.21
N ARG A 75 -6.30 9.85 10.82
CA ARG A 75 -7.62 10.47 10.70
C ARG A 75 -7.78 11.06 9.31
N GLY A 76 -9.00 10.99 8.78
CA GLY A 76 -9.36 11.61 7.51
C GLY A 76 -8.63 10.98 6.32
N LYS A 77 -7.61 11.65 5.80
CA LYS A 77 -6.80 11.15 4.67
C LYS A 77 -5.54 10.40 5.10
N MET A 78 -5.23 10.40 6.40
CA MET A 78 -4.07 9.69 6.94
C MET A 78 -4.47 8.26 7.23
N LEU A 79 -3.73 7.31 6.67
CA LEU A 79 -4.02 5.89 6.84
C LEU A 79 -3.14 5.28 7.94
N PRO A 80 -3.68 4.37 8.78
CA PRO A 80 -2.89 3.61 9.73
C PRO A 80 -1.82 2.76 9.03
N VAL A 81 -0.62 2.76 9.59
CA VAL A 81 0.47 1.85 9.21
C VAL A 81 0.42 0.63 10.13
N HIS A 82 0.62 -0.57 9.58
CA HIS A 82 0.44 -1.83 10.32
C HIS A 82 1.73 -2.64 10.42
N ALA A 83 1.83 -3.45 11.47
CA ALA A 83 2.93 -4.38 11.66
C ALA A 83 2.88 -5.48 10.57
N PRO A 84 3.98 -5.73 9.84
CA PRO A 84 4.01 -6.72 8.76
C PRO A 84 4.12 -8.16 9.26
N THR A 85 4.52 -8.36 10.52
CA THR A 85 4.72 -9.64 11.22
C THR A 85 4.42 -9.45 12.71
N SER A 86 4.27 -10.54 13.47
CA SER A 86 4.43 -10.51 14.92
C SER A 86 5.89 -10.34 15.34
N GLY A 87 6.10 -9.72 16.50
CA GLY A 87 7.44 -9.48 17.03
C GLY A 87 7.49 -8.46 18.16
N THR A 88 8.66 -7.87 18.38
CA THR A 88 8.89 -6.80 19.35
C THR A 88 9.34 -5.52 18.65
N VAL A 89 8.74 -4.39 19.03
CA VAL A 89 9.24 -3.06 18.63
C VAL A 89 10.56 -2.80 19.35
N THR A 90 11.67 -2.84 18.62
CA THR A 90 13.02 -2.66 19.18
C THR A 90 13.50 -1.22 19.15
N ALA A 91 12.96 -0.41 18.24
CA ALA A 91 13.24 1.02 18.17
C ALA A 91 12.14 1.79 17.43
N ILE A 92 12.03 3.07 17.74
CA ILE A 92 11.28 4.06 16.98
C ILE A 92 12.24 5.22 16.74
N ALA A 93 12.81 5.29 15.54
CA ALA A 93 13.92 6.19 15.24
C ALA A 93 13.99 6.51 13.74
N PRO A 94 14.68 7.60 13.34
CA PRO A 94 14.99 7.85 11.94
C PRO A 94 15.80 6.70 11.33
N HIS A 95 15.37 6.19 10.18
CA HIS A 95 16.07 5.17 9.41
C HIS A 95 16.07 5.54 7.93
N SER A 96 17.17 5.25 7.22
CA SER A 96 17.25 5.47 5.77
C SER A 96 16.19 4.64 5.04
N THR A 97 15.47 5.27 4.12
CA THR A 97 14.43 4.61 3.32
C THR A 97 14.98 4.20 1.94
N ALA A 98 14.19 3.41 1.21
CA ALA A 98 14.53 2.96 -0.14
C ALA A 98 14.45 4.10 -1.20
N HIS A 99 14.13 5.33 -0.79
CA HIS A 99 14.13 6.47 -1.69
C HIS A 99 15.58 6.79 -2.13
N PRO A 100 15.85 7.14 -3.40
CA PRO A 100 17.21 7.40 -3.89
C PRO A 100 18.02 8.45 -3.12
N SER A 101 17.34 9.38 -2.42
CA SER A 101 18.00 10.37 -1.58
C SER A 101 18.53 9.81 -0.25
N ALA A 102 18.16 8.59 0.12
CA ALA A 102 18.47 7.94 1.40
C ALA A 102 18.12 8.79 2.63
N LEU A 103 17.15 9.71 2.50
CA LEU A 103 16.70 10.54 3.61
C LEU A 103 16.17 9.65 4.74
N ALA A 104 16.56 9.99 5.97
CA ALA A 104 16.10 9.29 7.14
C ALA A 104 14.68 9.70 7.47
N GLU A 105 13.79 8.73 7.63
CA GLU A 105 12.39 8.92 8.02
C GLU A 105 12.11 8.19 9.32
N LEU A 106 11.23 8.76 10.15
CA LEU A 106 10.82 8.11 11.40
C LEU A 106 10.21 6.75 11.08
N SER A 107 10.80 5.71 11.66
CA SER A 107 10.46 4.32 11.37
C SER A 107 10.27 3.52 12.64
N VAL A 108 9.35 2.57 12.61
CA VAL A 108 9.19 1.54 13.64
C VAL A 108 10.03 0.34 13.22
N ILE A 109 10.94 -0.10 14.08
CA ILE A 109 11.80 -1.25 13.85
C ILE A 109 11.28 -2.42 14.68
N ILE A 110 10.99 -3.54 14.02
CA ILE A 110 10.43 -4.74 14.63
C ILE A 110 11.39 -5.89 14.41
N ASP A 111 11.79 -6.55 15.50
CA ASP A 111 12.44 -7.86 15.43
C ASP A 111 11.35 -8.93 15.46
N ALA A 112 11.32 -9.76 14.43
CA ALA A 112 10.33 -10.81 14.27
C ALA A 112 10.52 -11.90 15.34
N ASP A 113 9.42 -12.43 15.87
CA ASP A 113 9.46 -13.57 16.80
C ASP A 113 9.54 -14.93 16.08
N GLY A 114 9.40 -14.94 14.75
CA GLY A 114 9.41 -16.16 13.93
C GLY A 114 8.03 -16.80 13.75
N GLU A 115 7.00 -16.32 14.45
CA GLU A 115 5.68 -16.95 14.50
C GLU A 115 4.68 -16.38 13.49
N ASP A 116 4.91 -15.15 13.01
CA ASP A 116 4.07 -14.44 12.03
C ASP A 116 2.56 -14.41 12.41
N CYS A 117 2.28 -14.30 13.70
CA CYS A 117 0.94 -14.41 14.28
C CYS A 117 0.08 -13.18 13.97
N TRP A 118 -1.09 -13.41 13.38
CA TRP A 118 -2.04 -12.36 13.02
C TRP A 118 -2.89 -11.90 14.20
N ILE A 119 -3.31 -10.63 14.17
CA ILE A 119 -4.49 -10.18 14.94
C ILE A 119 -5.72 -11.02 14.56
N PRO A 120 -6.75 -11.11 15.43
CA PRO A 120 -8.04 -11.67 15.03
C PRO A 120 -8.56 -10.99 13.76
N ARG A 121 -8.93 -11.80 12.75
CA ARG A 121 -9.43 -11.31 11.47
C ARG A 121 -10.92 -11.64 11.36
N ASP A 122 -11.71 -10.60 11.13
CA ASP A 122 -13.12 -10.74 10.76
C ASP A 122 -13.27 -10.33 9.29
N GLY A 123 -13.80 -11.23 8.46
CA GLY A 123 -13.92 -11.03 7.02
C GLY A 123 -15.13 -10.20 6.60
N TRP A 124 -16.06 -9.86 7.49
CA TRP A 124 -17.39 -9.32 7.15
C TRP A 124 -18.02 -10.05 5.96
N ALA A 125 -18.44 -11.30 6.18
CA ALA A 125 -19.11 -12.10 5.14
C ALA A 125 -20.40 -11.42 4.63
N ASP A 126 -21.03 -10.61 5.48
CA ASP A 126 -22.23 -9.81 5.26
C ASP A 126 -21.93 -8.39 4.73
N TYR A 127 -20.75 -8.12 4.17
CA TYR A 127 -20.35 -6.76 3.77
C TYR A 127 -21.38 -6.02 2.88
N ARG A 128 -22.23 -6.74 2.14
CA ARG A 128 -23.28 -6.17 1.28
C ARG A 128 -24.46 -5.58 2.04
N SER A 129 -24.69 -5.99 3.29
CA SER A 129 -25.73 -5.40 4.15
C SER A 129 -25.22 -4.26 5.02
N ARG A 130 -23.92 -3.94 4.96
CA ARG A 130 -23.30 -2.83 5.67
C ARG A 130 -23.53 -1.52 4.92
N SER A 131 -23.57 -0.42 5.67
CA SER A 131 -23.62 0.89 5.04
C SER A 131 -22.33 1.18 4.29
N ARG A 132 -22.40 2.09 3.32
CA ARG A 132 -21.22 2.56 2.58
C ARG A 132 -20.19 3.16 3.53
N GLU A 133 -20.64 3.89 4.53
CA GLU A 133 -19.83 4.59 5.52
C GLU A 133 -19.06 3.58 6.40
N GLU A 134 -19.72 2.51 6.84
CA GLU A 134 -19.09 1.43 7.61
C GLU A 134 -17.99 0.72 6.80
N LEU A 135 -18.25 0.46 5.51
CA LEU A 135 -17.28 -0.17 4.62
C LEU A 135 -16.06 0.74 4.38
N ILE A 136 -16.29 2.03 4.14
CA ILE A 136 -15.21 3.01 3.93
C ILE A 136 -14.36 3.12 5.20
N GLU A 137 -14.99 3.26 6.36
CA GLU A 137 -14.29 3.33 7.64
C GLU A 137 -13.48 2.06 7.88
N ARG A 138 -14.05 0.89 7.61
CA ARG A 138 -13.33 -0.39 7.73
C ARG A 138 -12.09 -0.41 6.83
N ILE A 139 -12.24 -0.11 5.55
CA ILE A 139 -11.14 -0.08 4.57
C ILE A 139 -10.05 0.90 5.03
N HIS A 140 -10.45 2.07 5.52
CA HIS A 140 -9.55 3.08 6.09
C HIS A 140 -8.79 2.55 7.30
N GLN A 141 -9.47 1.90 8.26
CA GLN A 141 -8.83 1.33 9.45
C GLN A 141 -7.83 0.23 9.11
N PHE A 142 -8.05 -0.54 8.03
CA PHE A 142 -7.08 -1.52 7.52
C PHE A 142 -5.92 -0.89 6.71
N GLY A 143 -5.84 0.45 6.64
CA GLY A 143 -4.73 1.15 6.00
C GLY A 143 -4.68 0.99 4.49
N VAL A 144 -5.80 0.60 3.86
CA VAL A 144 -5.84 0.34 2.42
C VAL A 144 -5.94 1.66 1.67
N ALA A 145 -4.86 2.02 0.98
CA ALA A 145 -4.82 3.16 0.08
C ALA A 145 -5.34 2.79 -1.32
N GLY A 146 -5.91 3.77 -2.03
CA GLY A 146 -6.15 3.63 -3.46
C GLY A 146 -4.83 3.63 -4.23
N LEU A 147 -4.64 2.70 -5.17
CA LEU A 147 -3.45 2.59 -6.03
C LEU A 147 -3.40 3.68 -7.13
N GLY A 148 -3.82 4.91 -6.82
CA GLY A 148 -4.01 5.99 -7.80
C GLY A 148 -2.84 6.12 -8.77
N GLY A 149 -3.10 5.94 -10.07
CA GLY A 149 -2.12 6.06 -11.16
C GLY A 149 -1.98 7.47 -11.73
N ALA A 150 -2.49 8.49 -11.05
CA ALA A 150 -2.29 9.88 -11.43
C ALA A 150 -2.48 10.75 -10.19
N ASP A 151 -1.47 11.56 -9.87
CA ASP A 151 -1.73 12.91 -9.40
C ASP A 151 -2.55 13.60 -10.50
N SER A 152 -3.87 13.39 -10.49
CA SER A 152 -4.75 14.33 -11.15
C SER A 152 -4.72 15.58 -10.29
N ASP A 153 -3.69 16.39 -10.55
CA ASP A 153 -3.71 17.84 -10.42
C ASP A 153 -5.02 18.32 -11.04
N ARG A 154 -6.06 18.36 -10.21
CA ARG A 154 -7.27 19.09 -10.53
C ARG A 154 -6.89 20.55 -10.37
N ARG A 155 -6.52 21.15 -11.49
CA ARG A 155 -6.59 22.60 -11.68
C ARG A 155 -7.92 23.15 -11.15
#